data_AF-A0A5J5W521-F1
#
_entry.id   AF-A0A5J5W521-F1
#
_cell.length_a   1.000
_cell.length_b   1.000
_cell.length_c   1.000
_cell.angle_alpha   90.00
_cell.angle_beta   90.00
_cell.angle_gamma   90.00
#
_symmetry.space_group_name_H-M   'P 1'
#
loop_
_entity.id
_entity.type
_entity.pdbx_description
1 polymer ?
#
loop_
_entity_poly.entity_id
_entity_poly.type
_entity_poly.pdbx_seq_one_letter_code
_entity_poly.pdbx_strand_id
1 'polypeptide(L)'
;MGAQEKSQGNSNSLQRVKVYRLNEDGKWDDQGTGHVSVDYLERSEELALYVFDQEDNETLLVHRICPDDIYRKQEGTRSVMCNEIYISVLSTVKHFTQ
;
A
#
# COMPACT_ATOMS: atom_id res chain seq x y z
N MET A 1 15.54 -35.29 -4.40
CA MET A 1 15.99 -34.28 -3.42
C MET A 1 15.08 -33.08 -3.59
N GLY A 2 14.09 -32.93 -2.71
CA GLY A 2 13.20 -31.78 -2.71
C GLY A 2 13.68 -30.81 -1.64
N ALA A 3 14.26 -29.70 -2.05
CA ALA A 3 14.50 -28.57 -1.17
C ALA A 3 13.50 -27.50 -1.58
N GLN A 4 12.38 -27.47 -0.87
CA GLN A 4 11.48 -26.32 -0.86
C GLN A 4 12.28 -25.16 -0.28
N GLU A 5 12.70 -24.27 -1.16
CA GLU A 5 13.36 -23.02 -0.82
C GLU A 5 12.32 -22.19 -0.06
N LYS A 6 12.53 -22.09 1.25
CA LYS A 6 11.72 -21.28 2.15
C LYS A 6 11.77 -19.83 1.65
N SER A 7 10.69 -19.39 1.01
CA SER A 7 10.33 -17.98 1.02
C SER A 7 10.02 -17.60 2.46
N GLN A 8 11.04 -17.13 3.18
CA GLN A 8 10.91 -16.39 4.42
C GLN A 8 10.24 -15.04 4.12
N GLY A 9 8.96 -15.08 3.74
CA GLY A 9 8.08 -13.92 3.73
C GLY A 9 7.44 -13.84 5.10
N ASN A 10 8.00 -12.99 5.96
CA ASN A 10 7.45 -12.51 7.22
C ASN A 10 5.92 -12.67 7.30
N SER A 11 5.42 -13.36 8.33
CA SER A 11 4.00 -13.61 8.57
C SER A 11 3.16 -12.38 8.23
N ASN A 12 2.53 -12.44 7.05
CA ASN A 12 1.85 -11.38 6.31
C ASN A 12 0.79 -10.67 7.16
N SER A 13 1.22 -9.75 8.02
CA SER A 13 0.39 -8.64 8.44
C SER A 13 0.55 -7.56 7.39
N LEU A 14 0.09 -7.83 6.15
CA LEU A 14 0.03 -6.78 5.14
C LEU A 14 -0.70 -5.60 5.76
N GLN A 15 -0.09 -4.41 5.67
CA GLN A 15 -0.64 -3.26 6.35
C GLN A 15 -1.96 -2.90 5.67
N ARG A 16 -3.03 -2.87 6.47
CA ARG A 16 -4.34 -2.47 6.01
C ARG A 16 -4.31 -0.97 5.75
N VAL A 17 -4.68 -0.55 4.56
CA VAL A 17 -4.63 0.84 4.12
C VAL A 17 -5.94 1.29 3.51
N LYS A 18 -6.23 2.57 3.63
CA LYS A 18 -7.25 3.28 2.85
C LYS A 18 -6.56 4.12 1.80
N VAL A 19 -6.99 4.00 0.55
CA VAL A 19 -6.37 4.67 -0.59
C VAL A 19 -7.31 5.73 -1.13
N TYR A 20 -6.73 6.89 -1.42
CA TYR A 20 -7.42 8.00 -2.05
C TYR A 20 -6.63 8.50 -3.26
N ARG A 21 -7.35 8.90 -4.31
CA ARG A 21 -6.77 9.49 -5.52
C ARG A 21 -7.32 10.90 -5.73
N LEU A 22 -6.44 11.84 -6.05
CA LEU A 22 -6.87 13.19 -6.41
C LEU A 22 -7.50 13.14 -7.81
N ASN A 23 -8.72 13.66 -7.93
CA ASN A 23 -9.43 13.74 -9.20
C ASN A 23 -9.24 15.11 -9.88
N GLU A 24 -9.75 15.25 -11.11
CA GLU A 24 -9.64 16.48 -11.91
C GLU A 24 -10.35 17.70 -11.30
N ASP A 25 -11.31 17.48 -10.39
CA ASP A 25 -12.00 18.53 -9.64
C ASP A 25 -11.19 19.00 -8.42
N GLY A 26 -10.00 18.43 -8.19
CA GLY A 26 -9.14 18.72 -7.05
C GLY A 26 -9.62 18.11 -5.73
N LYS A 27 -10.49 17.09 -5.79
CA LYS A 27 -11.01 16.37 -4.62
C LYS A 27 -10.38 14.99 -4.51
N TRP A 28 -10.27 14.50 -3.28
CA TRP A 28 -9.81 13.14 -3.00
C TRP A 28 -10.97 12.17 -3.10
N ASP A 29 -10.90 11.26 -4.07
CA ASP A 29 -11.83 10.17 -4.25
C ASP A 29 -11.38 8.94 -3.45
N ASP A 30 -12.32 8.29 -2.78
CA ASP A 30 -12.06 7.06 -2.02
C ASP A 30 -11.97 5.87 -2.96
N GLN A 31 -10.77 5.31 -3.11
CA GLN A 31 -10.53 4.17 -3.99
C GLN A 31 -10.82 2.84 -3.30
N GLY A 32 -10.94 2.84 -1.97
CA GLY A 32 -11.26 1.65 -1.20
C GLY A 32 -10.24 1.31 -0.12
N THR A 33 -10.50 0.20 0.57
CA THR A 33 -9.68 -0.30 1.68
C THR A 33 -9.02 -1.60 1.26
N GLY A 34 -7.72 -1.73 1.48
CA GLY A 34 -6.97 -2.89 1.02
C GLY A 34 -5.75 -3.19 1.86
N HIS A 35 -4.91 -4.06 1.33
CA HIS A 35 -3.62 -4.45 1.89
C HIS A 35 -2.52 -3.93 0.97
N VAL A 36 -1.56 -3.18 1.51
CA VAL A 36 -0.44 -2.66 0.74
C VAL A 36 0.72 -3.66 0.68
N SER A 37 1.31 -3.79 -0.50
CA SER A 37 2.56 -4.49 -0.77
C SER A 37 3.48 -3.61 -1.62
N VAL A 38 4.78 -3.89 -1.58
CA VAL A 38 5.78 -3.26 -2.44
C VAL A 38 6.50 -4.36 -3.20
N ASP A 39 6.50 -4.27 -4.52
CA ASP A 39 7.17 -5.24 -5.39
C ASP A 39 7.78 -4.55 -6.62
N TYR A 40 8.60 -5.28 -7.37
CA TYR A 40 9.19 -4.76 -8.61
C TYR A 40 8.16 -4.82 -9.75
N LEU A 41 8.16 -3.81 -10.62
CA LEU A 41 7.43 -3.90 -11.88
C LEU A 41 8.01 -5.04 -12.72
N GLU A 42 7.14 -5.85 -13.32
CA GLU A 42 7.55 -6.97 -14.15
C GLU A 42 8.57 -6.52 -15.21
N ARG A 43 9.73 -7.17 -15.23
CA ARG A 43 10.85 -6.92 -16.18
C ARG A 43 11.51 -5.55 -16.06
N SER A 44 11.29 -4.82 -14.97
CA SER A 44 11.94 -3.53 -14.68
C SER A 44 12.63 -3.58 -13.32
N GLU A 45 13.68 -2.77 -13.13
CA GLU A 45 14.33 -2.57 -11.81
C GLU A 45 13.58 -1.53 -10.96
N GLU A 46 12.38 -1.12 -11.38
CA GLU A 46 11.55 -0.10 -10.73
C GLU A 46 10.63 -0.76 -9.68
N LEU A 47 10.49 -0.10 -8.52
CA LEU A 47 9.57 -0.54 -7.46
C LEU A 47 8.18 0.10 -7.64
N ALA A 48 7.14 -0.61 -7.24
CA ALA A 48 5.79 -0.08 -7.11
C ALA A 48 5.10 -0.47 -5.82
N LEU A 49 4.18 0.39 -5.41
CA LEU A 49 3.18 0.14 -4.41
C LEU A 49 1.98 -0.53 -5.07
N TYR A 50 1.61 -1.70 -4.54
CA TYR A 50 0.41 -2.42 -4.89
C TYR A 50 -0.55 -2.38 -3.71
N VAL A 51 -1.81 -2.08 -3.96
CA VAL A 51 -2.87 -2.22 -2.96
C VAL A 51 -3.90 -3.19 -3.49
N PHE A 52 -4.14 -4.25 -2.73
CA PHE A 52 -5.11 -5.28 -3.05
C PHE A 52 -6.33 -5.17 -2.15
N ASP A 53 -7.52 -5.35 -2.72
CA ASP A 53 -8.77 -5.39 -1.98
C ASP A 53 -8.78 -6.51 -0.92
N GLN A 54 -9.60 -6.36 0.11
CA GLN A 54 -9.67 -7.32 1.22
C GLN A 54 -10.54 -8.54 0.93
N GLU A 55 -11.50 -8.43 0.02
CA GLU A 55 -12.50 -9.46 -0.26
C GLU A 55 -12.08 -10.34 -1.42
N ASP A 56 -11.68 -9.74 -2.55
CA ASP A 56 -11.38 -10.48 -3.79
C ASP A 56 -9.89 -10.46 -4.18
N ASN A 57 -9.06 -9.72 -3.44
CA ASN A 57 -7.64 -9.51 -3.77
C ASN A 57 -7.43 -8.84 -5.16
N GLU A 58 -8.46 -8.17 -5.67
CA GLU A 58 -8.36 -7.34 -6.87
C GLU A 58 -7.43 -6.14 -6.62
N THR A 59 -6.76 -5.69 -7.67
CA THR A 59 -5.81 -4.58 -7.54
C THR A 59 -6.56 -3.23 -7.50
N LEU A 60 -6.55 -2.57 -6.34
CA LEU A 60 -7.14 -1.24 -6.14
C LEU A 60 -6.21 -0.12 -6.64
N LEU A 61 -4.90 -0.28 -6.44
CA LEU A 61 -3.90 0.70 -6.85
C LEU A 61 -2.61 0.01 -7.27
N VAL A 62 -2.06 0.46 -8.39
CA VAL A 62 -0.65 0.29 -8.75
C VAL A 62 -0.06 1.68 -8.89
N HIS A 63 0.94 2.01 -8.07
CA HIS A 63 1.65 3.27 -8.15
C HIS A 63 3.14 3.02 -8.20
N ARG A 64 3.76 3.39 -9.32
CA ARG A 64 5.20 3.31 -9.49
C ARG A 64 5.88 4.30 -8.56
N ILE A 65 6.85 3.84 -7.79
CA ILE A 65 7.66 4.70 -6.94
C ILE A 65 8.69 5.38 -7.83
N CYS A 66 8.54 6.70 -8.04
CA CYS A 66 9.48 7.49 -8.82
C CYS A 66 10.39 8.30 -7.87
N PRO A 67 11.70 8.39 -8.12
CA PRO A 67 12.57 9.28 -7.34
C PRO A 67 12.26 10.77 -7.55
N ASP A 68 11.56 11.12 -8.63
CA ASP A 68 11.10 12.49 -8.91
C ASP A 68 9.83 12.86 -8.12
N ASP A 69 9.09 11.86 -7.63
CA ASP A 69 7.87 12.05 -6.86
C ASP A 69 8.17 12.42 -5.40
N ILE A 70 7.44 13.42 -4.89
CA ILE A 70 7.64 13.93 -3.53
C ILE A 70 6.69 13.22 -2.57
N TYR A 71 7.19 12.17 -1.90
CA TYR A 71 6.47 11.47 -0.85
C TYR A 71 6.60 12.19 0.49
N ARG A 72 5.46 12.66 1.03
CA ARG A 72 5.38 13.27 2.36
C ARG A 72 4.65 12.37 3.32
N LYS A 73 5.36 11.94 4.36
CA LYS A 73 4.75 11.29 5.52
C LYS A 73 4.17 12.35 6.44
N GLN A 74 2.94 12.13 6.93
CA GLN A 74 2.36 12.99 7.96
C GLN A 74 2.90 12.64 9.36
N GLU A 75 3.23 13.66 10.14
CA GLU A 75 3.70 13.49 11.53
C GLU A 75 2.56 12.98 12.41
N GLY A 76 2.89 12.09 13.37
CA GLY A 76 1.89 11.50 14.27
C GLY A 76 0.97 10.45 13.63
N THR A 77 1.03 10.24 12.31
CA THR A 77 0.26 9.21 11.61
C THR A 77 1.16 8.28 10.79
N ARG A 78 0.58 7.18 10.33
CA ARG A 78 1.18 6.26 9.36
C ARG A 78 0.59 6.51 7.97
N SER A 79 0.41 7.78 7.61
CA SER A 79 -0.12 8.18 6.31
C SER A 79 0.96 8.82 5.46
N VAL A 80 0.93 8.55 4.16
CA VAL A 80 1.83 9.08 3.15
C VAL A 80 1.00 9.70 2.03
N MET A 81 1.41 10.88 1.58
CA MET A 81 0.83 11.59 0.45
C MET A 81 1.90 11.82 -0.61
N CYS A 82 1.55 11.61 -1.87
CA CYS A 82 2.31 11.97 -3.06
C CYS A 82 1.37 12.70 -4.03
N ASN A 83 1.92 13.47 -4.99
CA ASN A 83 1.23 14.28 -6.01
C ASN A 83 -0.30 14.07 -6.11
N GLU A 84 -0.73 12.88 -6.52
CA GLU A 84 -2.15 12.53 -6.75
C GLU A 84 -2.65 11.35 -5.90
N ILE A 85 -1.84 10.85 -4.96
CA ILE A 85 -2.12 9.63 -4.19
C ILE A 85 -1.96 9.90 -2.70
N TYR A 86 -2.98 9.52 -1.92
CA TYR A 86 -2.93 9.54 -0.46
C TYR A 86 -3.25 8.16 0.09
N ILE A 87 -2.33 7.62 0.90
CA ILE A 87 -2.44 6.30 1.51
C ILE A 87 -2.38 6.48 3.02
N SER A 88 -3.37 5.97 3.73
CA SER A 88 -3.40 5.96 5.19
C SER A 88 -3.42 4.54 5.72
N VAL A 89 -2.45 4.18 6.56
CA VAL A 89 -2.45 2.89 7.23
C VAL A 89 -3.53 2.89 8.31
N LEU A 90 -4.53 2.04 8.13
CA LEU A 90 -5.57 1.77 9.10
C LEU A 90 -4.98 0.82 10.15
N SER A 91 -4.54 1.36 11.27
CA SER A 91 -4.07 0.54 12.38
C SER A 91 -5.23 -0.34 12.87
N THR A 92 -5.07 -1.67 12.81
CA THR A 92 -5.89 -2.57 13.63
C THR A 92 -5.47 -2.31 15.06
N VAL A 93 -6.23 -1.48 15.78
CA VAL A 93 -6.18 -1.45 17.24
C VAL A 93 -6.45 -2.87 17.70
N LYS A 94 -5.38 -3.63 17.99
CA LYS A 94 -5.50 -4.76 18.88
C LYS A 94 -5.80 -4.13 20.23
N HIS A 95 -7.09 -4.06 20.57
CA HIS A 95 -7.52 -3.93 21.95
C HIS A 95 -6.74 -4.97 22.74
N PHE A 96 -5.74 -4.53 23.51
CA PHE A 96 -5.19 -5.32 24.58
C PHE A 96 -6.29 -5.35 25.64
N THR A 97 -7.04 -6.44 25.67
CA THR A 97 -7.92 -6.75 26.79
C THR A 97 -7.04 -6.85 28.04
N GLN A 98 -7.51 -6.16 29.08
CA GLN A 98 -6.94 -6.02 30.42
C GLN A 98 -6.58 -7.36 31.07
#